data_AF-A0A519VQM7-F1
#
_entry.id   AF-A0A519VQM7-F1
#
_cell.length_a   1.000
_cell.length_b   1.000
_cell.length_c   1.000
_cell.angle_alpha   90.00
_cell.angle_beta   90.00
_cell.angle_gamma   90.00
#
_symmetry.space_group_name_H-M   'P 1'
#
loop_
_entity.id
_entity.type
_entity.pdbx_description
1 polymer ?
#
loop_
_entity_poly.entity_id
_entity_poly.type
_entity_poly.pdbx_seq_one_letter_code
_entity_poly.pdbx_strand_id
1 'polypeptide(L)'
;GTANWLTAAPALAIERLLDALPRPQRPHKARFLVRQGETLLPLPTADVAWFQSRHDTTTLATHDGRRFVVDYTLEQLEALLDPALFFRLNRQVLAQLPAVRRLVPHLGGKLLVELAPAITGGEVLVSKEKAPAVKHWLEGC
;
A
#
# COMPACT_ATOMS: atom_id res chain seq x y z
N GLY A 1 -20.46 4.10 63.96
CA GLY A 1 -19.11 4.03 63.37
C GLY A 1 -19.25 3.95 61.87
N THR A 2 -18.73 4.94 61.16
CA THR A 2 -18.80 5.12 59.70
C THR A 2 -17.89 4.14 58.97
N ALA A 3 -18.42 3.30 58.09
CA ALA A 3 -17.63 2.49 57.16
C ALA A 3 -17.84 3.01 55.73
N ASN A 4 -16.84 3.75 55.27
CA ASN A 4 -16.68 4.26 53.92
C ASN A 4 -16.38 3.11 52.94
N TRP A 5 -17.30 2.81 52.03
CA TRP A 5 -17.05 1.94 50.87
C TRP A 5 -17.12 2.77 49.59
N LEU A 6 -16.11 3.61 49.36
CA LEU A 6 -15.86 4.18 48.03
C LEU A 6 -15.36 3.05 47.12
N THR A 7 -16.27 2.49 46.32
CA THR A 7 -15.98 1.51 45.26
C THR A 7 -15.21 2.19 44.12
N ALA A 8 -13.91 2.43 44.32
CA ALA A 8 -13.01 2.87 43.26
C ALA A 8 -12.59 1.66 42.41
N ALA A 9 -13.46 1.20 41.48
CA ALA A 9 -13.08 0.17 40.51
C ALA A 9 -13.83 0.13 39.14
N PRO A 10 -14.73 1.06 38.74
CA PRO A 10 -15.29 0.98 37.38
C PRO A 10 -14.39 1.59 36.30
N ALA A 11 -13.59 2.61 36.63
CA ALA A 11 -12.79 3.36 35.63
C ALA A 11 -11.65 2.52 35.02
N LEU A 12 -10.87 1.82 35.85
CA LEU A 12 -9.74 0.98 35.39
C LEU A 12 -10.21 -0.19 34.50
N ALA A 13 -11.43 -0.69 34.70
CA ALA A 13 -12.01 -1.75 33.87
C ALA A 13 -12.42 -1.23 32.48
N ILE A 14 -12.92 0.00 32.39
CA ILE A 14 -13.29 0.64 31.12
C ILE A 14 -12.04 0.96 30.30
N GLU A 15 -10.98 1.48 30.92
CA GLU A 15 -9.71 1.76 30.22
C GLU A 15 -9.11 0.50 29.60
N ARG A 16 -9.08 -0.61 30.35
CA ARG A 16 -8.60 -1.89 29.84
C ARG A 16 -9.49 -2.48 28.73
N LEU A 17 -10.79 -2.21 28.77
CA LEU A 17 -11.72 -2.63 27.71
C LEU A 17 -11.48 -1.81 26.44
N LEU A 18 -11.29 -0.49 26.56
CA LEU A 18 -11.00 0.39 25.42
C LEU A 18 -9.68 0.04 24.73
N ASP A 19 -8.65 -0.34 25.48
CA ASP A 19 -7.37 -0.83 24.93
C ASP A 19 -7.49 -2.21 24.26
N ALA A 20 -8.42 -3.04 24.71
CA ALA A 20 -8.69 -4.36 24.14
C ALA A 20 -9.63 -4.32 22.92
N LEU A 21 -10.31 -3.20 22.67
CA LEU A 21 -11.12 -3.04 21.47
C LEU A 21 -10.19 -2.94 20.25
N PRO A 22 -10.43 -3.73 19.19
CA PRO A 22 -9.71 -3.53 17.94
C PRO A 22 -9.97 -2.10 17.48
N ARG A 23 -8.89 -1.30 17.38
CA ARG A 23 -8.98 0.05 16.85
C ARG A 23 -9.64 -0.05 15.47
N PRO A 24 -10.66 0.76 15.15
CA PRO A 24 -11.20 0.78 13.81
C PRO A 24 -10.05 1.07 12.85
N GLN A 25 -9.68 0.08 12.04
CA GLN A 25 -8.67 0.26 11.01
C GLN A 25 -9.20 1.39 10.13
N ARG A 26 -8.39 2.42 9.90
CA ARG A 26 -8.79 3.49 8.99
C ARG A 26 -9.11 2.84 7.65
N PRO A 27 -10.29 3.10 7.07
CA PRO A 27 -10.65 2.47 5.81
C PRO A 27 -9.62 2.85 4.76
N HIS A 28 -9.05 1.85 4.08
CA HIS A 28 -8.17 2.07 2.94
C HIS A 28 -8.93 2.78 1.81
N LYS A 29 -8.19 3.54 0.99
CA LYS A 29 -8.77 4.30 -0.11
C LYS A 29 -9.35 3.36 -1.15
N ALA A 30 -10.67 3.45 -1.37
CA ALA A 30 -11.38 2.57 -2.30
C ALA A 30 -11.35 3.03 -3.77
N ARG A 31 -11.17 4.34 -4.01
CA ARG A 31 -11.20 4.94 -5.35
C ARG A 31 -10.25 6.13 -5.48
N PHE A 32 -9.70 6.31 -6.69
CA PHE A 32 -8.97 7.47 -7.14
C PHE A 32 -9.81 8.26 -8.13
N LEU A 33 -9.84 9.59 -8.01
CA LEU A 33 -10.41 10.45 -9.04
C LEU A 33 -9.28 10.78 -10.01
N VAL A 34 -9.36 10.25 -11.22
CA VAL A 34 -8.34 10.46 -12.27
C VAL A 34 -8.89 11.36 -13.35
N ARG A 35 -8.04 12.23 -13.92
CA ARG A 35 -8.45 13.14 -15.00
C ARG A 35 -8.31 12.45 -16.35
N GLN A 36 -9.35 12.55 -17.18
CA GLN A 36 -9.33 12.18 -18.60
C GLN A 36 -9.90 13.35 -19.42
N GLY A 37 -9.01 14.13 -20.04
CA GLY A 37 -9.37 15.41 -20.65
C GLY A 37 -9.99 16.36 -19.60
N GLU A 38 -11.21 16.81 -19.88
CA GLU A 38 -11.98 17.70 -18.99
C GLU A 38 -12.77 16.95 -17.91
N THR A 39 -12.78 15.62 -17.94
CA THR A 39 -13.60 14.81 -17.02
C THR A 39 -12.79 14.20 -15.89
N LEU A 40 -13.46 13.96 -14.75
CA LEU A 40 -12.94 13.16 -13.65
C LEU A 40 -13.64 11.81 -13.63
N LEU A 41 -12.85 10.74 -13.60
CA LEU A 41 -13.34 9.38 -13.56
C LEU A 41 -13.03 8.75 -12.19
N PRO A 42 -14.02 8.14 -11.52
CA PRO A 42 -13.76 7.34 -10.34
C PRO A 42 -13.17 5.99 -10.76
N LEU A 43 -11.87 5.82 -10.49
CA LEU A 43 -11.14 4.58 -10.72
C LEU A 43 -11.09 3.76 -9.41
N PRO A 44 -11.62 2.52 -9.38
CA PRO A 44 -11.45 1.61 -8.26
C PRO A 44 -9.98 1.31 -7.97
N THR A 45 -9.60 1.29 -6.69
CA THR A 45 -8.25 0.88 -6.26
C THR A 45 -7.91 -0.55 -6.70
N ALA A 46 -8.91 -1.42 -6.79
CA ALA A 46 -8.74 -2.80 -7.26
C ALA A 46 -8.29 -2.89 -8.74
N ASP A 47 -8.57 -1.86 -9.55
CA ASP A 47 -8.18 -1.82 -10.96
C ASP A 47 -6.75 -1.29 -11.15
N VAL A 48 -6.10 -0.83 -10.07
CA VAL A 48 -4.76 -0.26 -10.09
C VAL A 48 -3.71 -1.36 -10.04
N ALA A 49 -2.86 -1.44 -11.06
CA ALA A 49 -1.75 -2.37 -11.08
C ALA A 49 -0.53 -1.87 -10.28
N TRP A 50 -0.16 -0.61 -10.47
CA TRP A 50 0.97 0.00 -9.76
C TRP A 50 0.94 1.53 -9.83
N PHE A 51 1.72 2.14 -8.96
CA PHE A 51 2.09 3.55 -8.97
C PHE A 51 3.59 3.67 -9.22
N GLN A 52 3.98 4.64 -10.04
CA GLN A 52 5.36 4.94 -10.35
C GLN A 52 5.63 6.44 -10.18
N SER A 53 6.68 6.79 -9.43
CA SER A 53 7.17 8.16 -9.33
C SER A 53 8.42 8.35 -10.19
N ARG A 54 8.37 9.30 -11.14
CA ARG A 54 9.52 9.75 -11.94
C ARG A 54 9.42 11.26 -12.16
N HIS A 55 10.54 11.97 -12.01
CA HIS A 55 10.61 13.43 -12.23
C HIS A 55 9.50 14.19 -11.49
N ASP A 56 9.36 13.92 -10.19
CA ASP A 56 8.35 14.51 -9.30
C ASP A 56 6.88 14.30 -9.73
N THR A 57 6.65 13.39 -10.68
CA THR A 57 5.32 13.04 -11.17
C THR A 57 5.00 11.60 -10.76
N THR A 58 3.88 11.41 -10.08
CA THR A 58 3.36 10.07 -9.76
C THR A 58 2.32 9.68 -10.79
N THR A 59 2.54 8.53 -11.42
CA THR A 59 1.63 7.92 -12.40
C THR A 59 1.01 6.67 -11.80
N LEU A 60 -0.31 6.57 -11.88
CA LEU A 60 -1.08 5.35 -11.66
C LEU A 60 -1.18 4.60 -12.99
N ALA A 61 -0.92 3.30 -13.00
CA ALA A 61 -1.28 2.40 -14.09
C ALA A 61 -2.34 1.40 -13.65
N THR A 62 -3.29 1.15 -14.54
CA THR A 62 -4.36 0.17 -14.35
C THR A 62 -3.98 -1.18 -14.95
N HIS A 63 -4.67 -2.26 -14.54
CA HIS A 63 -4.46 -3.60 -15.10
C HIS A 63 -4.76 -3.68 -16.60
N ASP A 64 -5.63 -2.81 -17.13
CA ASP A 64 -5.92 -2.72 -18.57
C ASP A 64 -4.89 -1.92 -19.37
N GLY A 65 -3.87 -1.36 -18.71
CA GLY A 65 -2.78 -0.62 -19.33
C GLY A 65 -2.99 0.89 -19.43
N ARG A 66 -4.16 1.44 -19.09
CA ARG A 66 -4.35 2.91 -19.02
C ARG A 66 -3.52 3.51 -17.90
N ARG A 67 -3.06 4.75 -18.10
CA ARG A 67 -2.19 5.49 -17.18
C ARG A 67 -2.72 6.88 -16.90
N PHE A 68 -2.59 7.32 -15.66
CA PHE A 68 -3.09 8.61 -15.18
C PHE A 68 -2.08 9.26 -14.25
N VAL A 69 -1.86 10.56 -14.38
CA VAL A 69 -1.12 11.33 -13.38
C VAL A 69 -2.00 11.53 -12.16
N VAL A 70 -1.43 11.35 -10.97
CA VAL A 70 -2.12 11.54 -9.71
C VAL A 70 -1.32 12.46 -8.80
N ASP A 71 -2.02 13.25 -8.00
CA ASP A 71 -1.43 14.20 -7.05
C ASP A 71 -1.22 13.53 -5.68
N TYR A 72 -0.35 12.51 -5.68
CA TYR A 72 0.07 11.81 -4.47
C TYR A 72 1.56 11.47 -4.54
N THR A 73 2.24 11.52 -3.40
CA THR A 73 3.55 10.86 -3.26
C THR A 73 3.37 9.36 -2.99
N LEU A 74 4.44 8.57 -3.20
CA LEU A 74 4.40 7.14 -2.87
C LEU A 74 4.23 6.90 -1.36
N GLU A 75 4.78 7.77 -0.52
CA GLU A 75 4.60 7.72 0.93
C GLU A 75 3.14 7.94 1.33
N GLN A 76 2.45 8.89 0.69
CA GLN A 76 1.02 9.10 0.91
C GLN A 76 0.21 7.89 0.46
N LEU A 77 0.57 7.30 -0.68
CA LEU A 77 -0.12 6.11 -1.21
C LEU A 77 0.07 4.89 -0.29
N GLU A 78 1.27 4.66 0.24
CA GLU A 78 1.52 3.59 1.22
C GLU A 78 0.65 3.72 2.48
N ALA A 79 0.38 4.95 2.93
CA ALA A 79 -0.50 5.19 4.08
C ALA A 79 -1.99 5.02 3.76
N LEU A 80 -2.38 5.16 2.49
CA LEU A 80 -3.77 5.13 2.03
C LEU A 80 -4.22 3.75 1.56
N LEU A 81 -3.28 2.92 1.09
CA LEU A 81 -3.55 1.64 0.46
C LEU A 81 -3.42 0.48 1.45
N ASP A 82 -4.08 -0.62 1.11
CA ASP A 82 -4.01 -1.85 1.90
C ASP A 82 -2.61 -2.48 1.73
N PRO A 83 -1.81 -2.59 2.81
CA PRO A 83 -0.45 -3.17 2.73
C PRO A 83 -0.46 -4.67 2.41
N ALA A 84 -1.58 -5.38 2.61
CA ALA A 84 -1.71 -6.76 2.16
C ALA A 84 -1.80 -6.84 0.62
N LEU A 85 -2.37 -5.81 -0.02
CA LEU A 85 -2.56 -5.76 -1.47
C LEU A 85 -1.48 -4.96 -2.21
N PHE A 86 -0.84 -3.99 -1.55
CA PHE A 86 0.14 -3.10 -2.16
C PHE A 86 1.47 -3.12 -1.42
N PHE A 87 2.58 -3.18 -2.15
CA PHE A 87 3.91 -3.20 -1.58
C PHE A 87 4.89 -2.31 -2.32
N ARG A 88 5.65 -1.50 -1.56
CA ARG A 88 6.64 -0.58 -2.14
C ARG A 88 7.85 -1.39 -2.61
N LEU A 89 7.97 -1.68 -3.89
CA LEU A 89 9.07 -2.50 -4.43
C LEU A 89 10.41 -1.78 -4.32
N ASN A 90 10.43 -0.47 -4.59
CA ASN A 90 11.60 0.38 -4.41
C ASN A 90 11.18 1.85 -4.22
N ARG A 91 12.14 2.79 -4.25
CA ARG A 91 11.84 4.22 -4.04
C ARG A 91 10.87 4.81 -5.07
N GLN A 92 10.77 4.21 -6.26
CA GLN A 92 10.02 4.72 -7.40
C GLN A 92 8.75 3.93 -7.71
N VAL A 93 8.55 2.74 -7.14
CA VAL A 93 7.44 1.83 -7.52
C VAL A 93 6.73 1.26 -6.30
N LEU A 94 5.41 1.39 -6.30
CA LEU A 94 4.47 0.76 -5.38
C LEU A 94 3.52 -0.10 -6.22
N ALA A 95 3.52 -1.42 -6.04
CA ALA A 95 2.77 -2.33 -6.91
C ALA A 95 1.69 -3.07 -6.14
N GLN A 96 0.58 -3.37 -6.81
CA GLN A 96 -0.43 -4.28 -6.30
C GLN A 96 0.02 -5.73 -6.52
N LEU A 97 -0.36 -6.64 -5.62
CA LEU A 97 -0.04 -8.07 -5.68
C LEU A 97 -0.36 -8.70 -7.05
N PRO A 98 -1.56 -8.50 -7.65
CA PRO A 98 -1.88 -9.09 -8.94
C PRO A 98 -1.02 -8.55 -10.09
N ALA A 99 -0.37 -7.40 -9.96
CA ALA A 99 0.48 -6.86 -11.03
C ALA A 99 1.82 -7.61 -11.13
N VAL A 100 2.26 -8.27 -10.05
CA VAL A 100 3.54 -9.01 -10.04
C VAL A 100 3.41 -10.28 -10.86
N ARG A 101 4.21 -10.39 -11.92
CA ARG A 101 4.19 -11.55 -12.84
C ARG A 101 5.29 -12.54 -12.53
N ARG A 102 6.51 -12.03 -12.26
CA ARG A 102 7.68 -12.87 -12.06
C ARG A 102 8.71 -12.17 -11.19
N LEU A 103 9.42 -12.98 -10.41
CA LEU A 103 10.60 -12.58 -9.67
C LEU A 103 11.81 -13.28 -10.28
N VAL A 104 12.82 -12.52 -10.72
CA VAL A 104 14.03 -13.04 -11.35
C VAL A 104 15.24 -12.65 -10.50
N PRO A 105 16.04 -13.61 -10.01
CA PRO A 105 17.30 -13.31 -9.35
C PRO A 105 18.18 -12.44 -10.24
N HIS A 106 18.78 -11.40 -9.65
CA HIS A 106 19.62 -10.45 -10.37
C HIS A 106 20.97 -10.26 -9.67
N LEU A 107 21.91 -9.61 -10.35
CA LEU A 107 23.27 -9.39 -9.87
C LEU A 107 23.29 -8.69 -8.50
N GLY A 108 24.27 -9.08 -7.67
CA GLY A 108 24.42 -8.54 -6.32
C GLY A 108 23.35 -8.99 -5.32
N GLY A 109 22.62 -10.07 -5.63
CA GLY A 109 21.53 -10.58 -4.78
C GLY A 109 20.27 -9.73 -4.82
N LYS A 110 20.15 -8.84 -5.81
CA LYS A 110 18.92 -8.08 -6.09
C LYS A 110 17.86 -8.99 -6.70
N LEU A 111 16.63 -8.50 -6.73
CA LEU A 111 15.52 -9.16 -7.41
C LEU A 111 14.97 -8.23 -8.48
N LEU A 112 14.92 -8.71 -9.72
CA LEU A 112 14.16 -8.06 -10.77
C LEU A 112 12.70 -8.51 -10.67
N VAL A 113 11.79 -7.55 -10.61
CA VAL A 113 10.34 -7.78 -10.55
C VAL A 113 9.73 -7.40 -11.89
N GLU A 114 9.12 -8.38 -12.56
CA GLU A 114 8.37 -8.13 -13.78
C GLU A 114 6.91 -7.83 -13.42
N LEU A 115 6.41 -6.70 -13.90
CA LEU A 115 5.04 -6.24 -13.68
C LEU A 115 4.21 -6.29 -14.97
N ALA A 116 2.92 -6.53 -14.83
CA ALA A 116 1.92 -6.34 -15.88
C ALA A 116 0.88 -5.30 -15.43
N PRO A 117 0.67 -4.20 -16.17
CA PRO A 117 1.43 -3.79 -17.37
C PRO A 117 2.88 -3.41 -17.03
N ALA A 118 3.76 -3.40 -18.03
CA ALA A 118 5.16 -3.03 -17.84
C ALA A 118 5.31 -1.56 -17.38
N ILE A 119 6.32 -1.30 -16.55
CA ILE A 119 6.64 0.06 -16.08
C ILE A 119 7.20 0.93 -17.20
N THR A 120 7.21 2.25 -16.99
CA THR A 120 7.83 3.19 -17.94
C THR A 120 9.30 3.38 -17.62
N GLY A 121 10.16 3.26 -18.62
CA GLY A 121 11.52 3.81 -18.58
C GLY A 121 12.46 3.13 -17.60
N GLY A 122 12.42 1.80 -17.50
CA GLY A 122 13.42 1.01 -16.77
C GLY A 122 12.92 -0.34 -16.27
N GLU A 123 13.72 -0.93 -15.37
CA GLU A 123 13.46 -2.19 -14.66
C GLU A 123 13.05 -1.93 -13.21
N VAL A 124 12.24 -2.83 -12.63
CA VAL A 124 11.90 -2.77 -11.20
C VAL A 124 12.86 -3.64 -10.40
N LEU A 125 13.94 -3.04 -9.94
CA LEU A 125 14.91 -3.71 -9.07
C LEU A 125 14.55 -3.50 -7.60
N VAL A 126 14.48 -4.60 -6.86
CA VAL A 126 14.38 -4.67 -5.40
C VAL A 126 15.77 -4.95 -4.84
N SER A 127 16.16 -4.25 -3.78
CA SER A 127 17.47 -4.44 -3.15
C SER A 127 17.58 -5.82 -2.49
N LYS A 128 18.82 -6.28 -2.26
CA LYS A 128 19.09 -7.55 -1.58
C LYS A 128 18.43 -7.61 -0.20
N GLU A 129 18.42 -6.50 0.51
CA GLU A 129 17.87 -6.36 1.87
C GLU A 129 16.34 -6.44 1.86
N LYS A 130 15.68 -5.92 0.81
CA LYS A 130 14.22 -5.90 0.70
C LYS A 130 13.64 -7.14 0.01
N ALA A 131 14.48 -7.91 -0.71
CA ALA A 131 14.03 -9.10 -1.43
C ALA A 131 13.30 -10.14 -0.56
N PRO A 132 13.74 -10.45 0.69
CA PRO A 132 12.99 -11.36 1.55
C PRO A 132 11.58 -10.85 1.89
N ALA A 133 11.44 -9.55 2.16
CA ALA A 133 10.15 -8.94 2.49
C ALA A 133 9.17 -8.98 1.31
N VAL A 134 9.64 -8.77 0.07
CA VAL A 134 8.81 -8.90 -1.14
C VAL A 134 8.31 -10.33 -1.31
N LYS A 135 9.16 -11.33 -1.08
CA LYS A 135 8.76 -12.74 -1.18
C LYS A 135 7.71 -13.10 -0.14
N HIS A 136 7.93 -12.71 1.11
CA HIS A 136 6.99 -12.94 2.21
C HIS A 136 5.62 -12.31 1.93
N TRP A 137 5.61 -11.06 1.47
CA TRP A 137 4.38 -10.38 1.06
C TRP A 137 3.62 -11.12 -0.06
N LEU A 138 4.33 -11.66 -1.06
CA LEU A 138 3.70 -12.43 -2.14
C LEU A 138 3.16 -13.79 -1.69
N GLU A 139 3.75 -14.39 -0.66
CA GLU A 139 3.26 -15.62 -0.03
C GLU A 139 2.03 -15.38 0.86
N GLY A 140 1.69 -14.11 1.14
CA GLY A 140 0.61 -13.72 2.03
C GLY A 140 0.89 -14.04 3.50
N CYS A 141 2.19 -14.15 3.85
CA CYS A 141 2.66 -14.45 5.19
C CYS A 141 2.91 -13.17 6.00
#